data_AF-A0A7T7BKZ5-F1
#
_entry.id   AF-A0A7T7BKZ5-F1
#
_cell.length_a   1.000
_cell.length_b   1.000
_cell.length_c   1.000
_cell.angle_alpha   90.00
_cell.angle_beta   90.00
_cell.angle_gamma   90.00
#
_symmetry.space_group_name_H-M   'P 1'
#
loop_
_entity.id
_entity.type
_entity.pdbx_description
1 polymer ?
#
loop_
_entity_poly.entity_id
_entity_poly.type
_entity_poly.pdbx_seq_one_letter_code
_entity_poly.pdbx_strand_id
1 'polypeptide(L)'
;MPPKDYHVGPRFPGLPDGDEDLSPEQQKQATNDNELASRSKYYEMSSLASNKSVYEALKLDRRLWEPFTCCQLFFHGSLAFIPGLGLTGPPGVTAPLMMTENECQKQYEQKVQYEYRLYLWDLVKSQLCIDRAGCVPNNRWEAT
;
A
#
# COMPACT_ATOMS: atom_id res chain seq x y z
N MET A 1 10.68 -0.20 -9.79
CA MET A 1 10.08 0.19 -8.50
C MET A 1 10.00 1.70 -8.43
N PRO A 2 9.07 2.28 -7.65
CA PRO A 2 9.01 3.72 -7.46
C PRO A 2 10.29 4.27 -6.80
N PRO A 3 10.80 5.43 -7.25
CA PRO A 3 11.89 6.14 -6.57
C PRO A 3 11.60 6.39 -5.08
N LYS A 4 12.64 6.57 -4.26
CA LYS A 4 12.51 6.68 -2.79
C LYS A 4 11.64 7.85 -2.34
N ASP A 5 11.73 8.93 -3.07
CA ASP A 5 11.03 10.20 -2.94
C ASP A 5 9.68 10.24 -3.69
N TYR A 6 9.26 9.11 -4.26
CA TYR A 6 7.98 9.02 -4.93
C TYR A 6 6.81 9.08 -3.92
N HIS A 7 5.88 10.00 -4.17
CA HIS A 7 4.66 10.14 -3.38
C HIS A 7 3.41 9.87 -4.22
N VAL A 8 2.55 8.99 -3.72
CA VAL A 8 1.21 8.71 -4.28
C VAL A 8 0.34 9.96 -4.13
N GLY A 9 -0.44 10.31 -5.16
CA GLY A 9 -1.30 11.49 -5.15
C GLY A 9 -1.53 12.13 -6.51
N PRO A 10 -1.93 13.40 -6.61
CA PRO A 10 -2.15 14.06 -7.90
C PRO A 10 -0.88 14.67 -8.51
N ARG A 11 0.22 14.74 -7.75
CA ARG A 11 1.46 15.37 -8.21
C ARG A 11 2.12 14.53 -9.29
N PHE A 12 2.37 15.14 -10.45
CA PHE A 12 3.17 14.52 -11.50
C PHE A 12 4.66 14.67 -11.20
N PRO A 13 5.45 13.62 -11.47
CA PRO A 13 6.90 13.71 -11.39
C PRO A 13 7.43 14.66 -12.47
N GLY A 14 8.54 15.32 -12.15
CA GLY A 14 9.24 16.24 -13.02
C GLY A 14 10.70 16.31 -12.63
N LEU A 15 11.52 16.93 -13.48
CA LEU A 15 12.92 17.18 -13.18
C LEU A 15 13.05 18.21 -12.04
N PRO A 16 14.14 18.14 -11.26
CA PRO A 16 14.41 19.15 -10.24
C PRO A 16 14.63 20.54 -10.87
N ASP A 17 14.26 21.59 -10.13
CA ASP A 17 14.57 22.97 -10.53
C ASP A 17 16.10 23.15 -10.55
N GLY A 18 16.64 23.69 -11.65
CA GLY A 18 18.08 23.89 -11.82
C GLY A 18 18.86 22.67 -12.31
N ASP A 19 18.21 21.71 -12.99
CA ASP A 19 18.86 20.52 -13.58
C ASP A 19 20.04 20.87 -14.52
N GLU A 20 20.04 22.05 -15.14
CA GLU A 20 21.14 22.50 -16.01
C GLU A 20 22.43 22.84 -15.25
N ASP A 21 22.35 23.09 -13.94
CA ASP A 21 23.51 23.40 -13.09
C ASP A 21 24.14 22.13 -12.47
N LEU A 22 23.55 20.94 -12.73
CA LEU A 22 24.02 19.67 -12.19
C LEU A 22 25.20 19.11 -12.99
N SER A 23 25.99 18.24 -12.34
CA SER A 23 27.00 17.47 -13.08
C SER A 23 26.33 16.54 -14.10
N PRO A 24 27.01 16.16 -15.21
CA PRO A 24 26.45 15.25 -16.21
C PRO A 24 25.97 13.92 -15.61
N GLU A 25 26.67 13.41 -14.59
CA GLU A 25 26.28 12.20 -13.85
C GLU A 25 25.01 12.41 -13.02
N GLN A 26 24.89 13.56 -12.35
CA GLN A 26 23.72 13.91 -11.54
C GLN A 26 22.48 14.15 -12.42
N GLN A 27 22.65 14.81 -13.56
CA GLN A 27 21.59 15.03 -14.54
C GLN A 27 21.09 13.71 -15.12
N LYS A 28 22.00 12.79 -15.46
CA LYS A 28 21.64 11.45 -15.92
C LYS A 28 20.87 10.66 -14.86
N GLN A 29 21.26 10.77 -13.60
CA GLN A 29 20.54 10.15 -12.49
C GLN A 29 19.15 10.75 -12.31
N ALA A 30 19.03 12.08 -12.31
CA ALA A 30 17.75 12.79 -12.19
C ALA A 30 16.79 12.43 -13.34
N THR A 31 17.31 12.31 -14.56
CA THR A 31 16.52 11.85 -15.72
C THR A 31 15.99 10.44 -15.50
N ASN A 32 16.84 9.52 -15.05
CA ASN A 32 16.49 8.12 -14.83
C ASN A 32 15.45 7.96 -13.70
N ASP A 33 15.64 8.70 -12.61
CA ASP A 33 14.69 8.74 -11.50
C ASP A 33 13.34 9.33 -11.93
N ASN A 34 13.35 10.39 -12.74
CA ASN A 34 12.13 10.97 -13.29
C ASN A 34 11.39 10.00 -14.24
N GLU A 35 12.12 9.24 -15.08
CA GLU A 35 11.51 8.19 -15.91
C GLU A 35 10.86 7.10 -15.05
N LEU A 36 11.55 6.63 -14.00
CA LEU A 36 11.02 5.64 -13.07
C LEU A 36 9.79 6.17 -12.31
N ALA A 37 9.83 7.43 -11.87
CA ALA A 37 8.71 8.08 -11.22
C ALA A 37 7.52 8.20 -12.19
N SER A 38 7.76 8.60 -13.44
CA SER A 38 6.74 8.74 -14.48
C SER A 38 6.04 7.41 -14.78
N ARG A 39 6.82 6.32 -14.91
CA ARG A 39 6.27 4.98 -15.08
C ARG A 39 5.47 4.53 -13.87
N SER A 40 5.98 4.77 -12.67
CA SER A 40 5.26 4.46 -11.42
C SER A 40 3.95 5.24 -11.33
N LYS A 41 3.94 6.49 -11.81
CA LYS A 41 2.75 7.34 -11.89
C LYS A 41 1.69 6.79 -12.82
N TYR A 42 2.11 6.31 -13.97
CA TYR A 42 1.21 5.67 -14.91
C TYR A 42 0.51 4.45 -14.26
N TYR A 43 1.24 3.60 -13.56
CA TYR A 43 0.67 2.46 -12.84
C TYR A 43 -0.27 2.88 -11.71
N GLU A 44 0.07 3.94 -10.97
CA GLU A 44 -0.81 4.51 -9.93
C GLU A 44 -2.15 4.94 -10.53
N MET A 45 -2.12 5.75 -11.59
CA MET A 45 -3.34 6.29 -12.22
C MET A 45 -4.17 5.19 -12.90
N SER A 46 -3.50 4.22 -13.53
CA SER A 46 -4.16 3.06 -14.11
C SER A 46 -4.86 2.20 -13.04
N SER A 47 -4.20 1.99 -11.89
CA SER A 47 -4.77 1.26 -10.75
C SER A 47 -5.95 2.01 -10.15
N LEU A 48 -5.89 3.34 -10.03
CA LEU A 48 -7.03 4.14 -9.59
C LEU A 48 -8.28 3.91 -10.45
N ALA A 49 -8.10 3.87 -11.77
CA ALA A 49 -9.20 3.70 -12.72
C ALA A 49 -9.75 2.26 -12.76
N SER A 50 -8.88 1.25 -12.64
CA SER A 50 -9.23 -0.16 -12.91
C SER A 50 -9.31 -1.04 -11.66
N ASN A 51 -8.63 -0.68 -10.57
CA ASN A 51 -8.49 -1.51 -9.39
C ASN A 51 -8.29 -0.66 -8.12
N LYS A 52 -9.41 -0.14 -7.61
CA LYS A 52 -9.41 0.77 -6.44
C LYS A 52 -8.73 0.17 -5.22
N SER A 53 -8.85 -1.14 -4.96
CA SER A 53 -8.22 -1.75 -3.79
C SER A 53 -6.69 -1.74 -3.89
N VAL A 54 -6.14 -2.00 -5.08
CA VAL A 54 -4.69 -1.86 -5.33
C VAL A 54 -4.26 -0.40 -5.16
N TYR A 55 -5.03 0.56 -5.67
CA TYR A 55 -4.74 1.97 -5.48
C TYR A 55 -4.73 2.39 -4.00
N GLU A 56 -5.70 1.95 -3.20
CA GLU A 56 -5.71 2.22 -1.76
C GLU A 56 -4.52 1.56 -1.04
N ALA A 57 -4.10 0.37 -1.48
CA ALA A 57 -2.92 -0.30 -0.92
C ALA A 57 -1.61 0.47 -1.21
N LEU A 58 -1.50 1.16 -2.36
CA LEU A 58 -0.34 2.01 -2.67
C LEU A 58 -0.19 3.18 -1.70
N LYS A 59 -1.27 3.63 -1.04
CA LYS A 59 -1.23 4.72 -0.05
C LYS A 59 -0.67 4.28 1.31
N LEU A 60 -0.50 2.98 1.54
CA LEU A 60 0.15 2.49 2.75
C LEU A 60 1.60 2.99 2.80
N ASP A 61 2.11 3.20 4.02
CA ASP A 61 3.51 3.59 4.21
C ASP A 61 4.41 2.61 3.45
N ARG A 62 5.35 3.15 2.67
CA ARG A 62 6.28 2.36 1.86
C ARG A 62 6.98 1.28 2.69
N ARG A 63 7.28 1.54 3.95
CA ARG A 63 7.90 0.57 4.87
C ARG A 63 7.05 -0.69 5.08
N LEU A 64 5.73 -0.62 4.87
CA LEU A 64 4.80 -1.74 5.02
C LEU A 64 4.74 -2.64 3.78
N TRP A 65 4.91 -2.08 2.57
CA TRP A 65 4.79 -2.84 1.32
C TRP A 65 6.12 -3.07 0.61
N GLU A 66 7.15 -2.24 0.87
CA GLU A 66 8.49 -2.36 0.28
C GLU A 66 9.14 -3.73 0.48
N PRO A 67 9.01 -4.38 1.67
CA PRO A 67 9.47 -5.76 1.89
C PRO A 67 8.82 -6.79 0.95
N PHE A 68 7.61 -6.51 0.48
CA PHE A 68 6.83 -7.38 -0.38
C PHE A 68 6.98 -7.00 -1.87
N THR A 69 7.55 -5.83 -2.17
CA THR A 69 7.90 -5.42 -3.52
C THR A 69 9.37 -5.70 -3.81
N CYS A 70 9.73 -6.97 -3.95
CA CYS A 70 10.55 -7.49 -5.05
C CYS A 70 11.00 -8.92 -4.75
N CYS A 71 10.42 -9.87 -5.47
CA CYS A 71 11.20 -10.95 -6.07
C CYS A 71 10.96 -10.85 -7.58
N GLN A 72 12.01 -11.06 -8.37
CA GLN A 72 11.85 -11.56 -9.73
C GLN A 72 10.76 -12.64 -9.66
N LEU A 73 9.67 -12.45 -10.40
CA LEU A 73 8.59 -13.43 -10.48
C LEU A 73 9.25 -14.80 -10.73
N PHE A 74 9.32 -15.64 -9.71
CA PHE A 74 9.53 -17.05 -9.97
C PHE A 74 8.39 -17.44 -10.91
N PHE A 75 8.70 -18.14 -12.00
CA PHE A 75 7.73 -18.51 -13.04
C PHE A 75 6.48 -19.25 -12.49
N HIS A 76 6.51 -19.67 -11.22
CA HIS A 76 5.36 -20.01 -10.40
C HIS A 76 5.07 -18.88 -9.42
N GLY A 77 3.93 -18.19 -9.56
CA GLY A 77 3.47 -17.04 -8.77
C GLY A 77 3.32 -17.26 -7.25
N SER A 78 4.40 -17.65 -6.58
CA SER A 78 4.52 -17.77 -5.15
C SER A 78 5.08 -16.47 -4.59
N LEU A 79 4.34 -15.85 -3.68
CA LEU A 79 4.80 -14.73 -2.86
C LEU A 79 5.80 -15.27 -1.84
N ALA A 80 7.07 -15.33 -2.20
CA ALA A 80 8.12 -15.71 -1.26
C ALA A 80 8.53 -14.50 -0.42
N PHE A 81 8.32 -14.60 0.89
CA PHE A 81 8.90 -13.72 1.90
C PHE A 81 10.43 -13.85 1.86
N ILE A 82 11.16 -12.75 1.65
CA ILE A 82 12.62 -12.75 1.81
C ILE A 82 12.90 -12.76 3.32
N PRO A 83 13.55 -13.81 3.86
CA PRO A 83 13.93 -13.87 5.27
C PRO A 83 15.15 -12.97 5.51
N GLY A 84 14.91 -11.66 5.44
CA GLY A 84 15.85 -10.60 5.81
C GLY A 84 15.17 -9.54 6.67
N LEU A 85 13.83 -9.46 6.66
CA LEU A 85 13.06 -8.72 7.64
C LEU A 85 12.62 -9.62 8.80
N GLY A 86 13.59 -10.13 9.54
CA GLY A 86 13.31 -10.77 10.82
C GLY A 86 12.79 -9.72 11.81
N LEU A 87 11.59 -9.95 12.36
CA LEU A 87 11.15 -9.34 13.63
C LEU A 87 12.01 -9.79 14.83
N THR A 88 12.99 -10.66 14.60
CA THR A 88 14.07 -11.01 15.53
C THR A 88 15.36 -11.14 14.73
N GLY A 89 16.03 -10.01 14.45
CA GLY A 89 17.43 -10.02 14.04
C GLY A 89 18.32 -10.39 15.24
N PRO A 90 19.49 -11.03 15.03
CA PRO A 90 20.46 -11.23 16.10
C PRO A 90 20.84 -9.88 16.75
N PRO A 91 21.26 -9.87 18.03
CA PRO A 91 21.52 -8.64 18.77
C PRO A 91 22.57 -7.80 18.02
N GLY A 92 22.16 -6.60 17.59
CA GLY A 92 23.00 -5.68 16.82
C GLY A 92 22.44 -5.24 15.46
N VAL A 93 21.34 -5.82 14.99
CA VAL A 93 20.68 -5.41 13.73
C VAL A 93 19.40 -4.64 14.04
N THR A 94 19.39 -3.35 13.71
CA THR A 94 18.25 -2.44 13.85
C THR A 94 17.02 -3.00 13.14
N ALA A 95 15.86 -3.02 13.81
CA ALA A 95 14.62 -3.54 13.27
C ALA A 95 14.27 -2.84 11.93
N PRO A 96 13.92 -3.59 10.86
CA PRO A 96 13.73 -3.01 9.53
C PRO A 96 12.49 -2.11 9.40
N LEU A 97 11.60 -2.13 10.39
CA LEU A 97 10.57 -1.11 10.60
C LEU A 97 10.86 -0.35 11.89
N MET A 98 11.64 0.71 11.79
CA MET A 98 11.68 1.73 12.85
C MET A 98 10.42 2.59 12.69
N MET A 99 9.31 2.13 13.27
CA MET A 99 8.15 2.97 13.52
C MET A 99 8.32 3.68 14.86
N THR A 100 8.01 4.96 14.88
CA THR A 100 8.00 5.74 16.12
C THR A 100 6.86 5.28 17.03
N GLU A 101 7.01 5.49 18.33
CA GLU A 101 5.97 5.15 19.31
C GLU A 101 4.62 5.82 18.98
N ASN A 102 4.67 7.05 18.46
CA ASN A 102 3.49 7.80 18.00
C ASN A 102 2.83 7.14 16.78
N GLU A 103 3.61 6.71 15.78
CA GLU A 103 3.07 5.98 14.62
C GLU A 103 2.40 4.66 15.04
N CYS A 104 3.01 3.92 15.97
CA CYS A 104 2.43 2.70 16.54
C CYS A 104 1.12 2.97 17.28
N GLN A 105 1.08 4.00 18.11
CA GLN A 105 -0.12 4.39 18.85
C GLN A 105 -1.27 4.77 17.91
N LYS A 106 -0.99 5.57 16.87
CA LYS A 106 -1.98 5.94 15.85
C LYS A 106 -2.53 4.72 15.11
N GLN A 107 -1.69 3.76 14.77
CA GLN A 107 -2.14 2.51 14.13
C GLN A 107 -3.02 1.68 15.06
N TYR A 108 -2.70 1.63 16.35
CA TYR A 108 -3.50 0.94 17.34
C TYR A 108 -4.90 1.56 17.45
N GLU A 109 -5.00 2.88 17.51
CA GLU A 109 -6.27 3.59 17.53
C GLU A 109 -7.11 3.34 16.27
N GLN A 110 -6.46 3.36 15.09
CA GLN A 110 -7.12 3.03 13.83
C GLN A 110 -7.63 1.59 13.79
N LYS A 111 -6.87 0.63 14.35
CA LYS A 111 -7.28 -0.76 14.48
C LYS A 111 -8.52 -0.89 15.36
N VAL A 112 -8.54 -0.24 16.51
CA VAL A 112 -9.71 -0.26 17.42
C VAL A 112 -10.96 0.30 16.72
N GLN A 113 -10.84 1.42 16.00
CA GLN A 113 -11.95 1.96 15.23
C GLN A 113 -12.44 1.01 14.13
N TYR A 114 -11.51 0.33 13.46
CA TYR A 114 -11.83 -0.66 12.45
C TYR A 114 -12.60 -1.85 13.02
N GLU A 115 -12.14 -2.40 14.16
CA GLU A 115 -12.80 -3.51 14.85
C GLU A 115 -14.21 -3.12 15.33
N TYR A 116 -14.35 -1.91 15.90
CA TYR A 116 -15.65 -1.40 16.30
C TYR A 116 -16.61 -1.26 15.11
N ARG A 117 -16.13 -0.76 13.98
CA ARG A 117 -16.91 -0.67 12.74
C ARG A 117 -17.34 -2.05 12.25
N LEU A 118 -16.47 -3.06 12.30
CA LEU A 118 -16.82 -4.44 11.94
C LEU A 118 -17.91 -5.00 12.85
N TYR A 119 -17.80 -4.78 14.15
CA TYR A 119 -18.81 -5.19 15.12
C TYR A 119 -20.17 -4.56 14.82
N LEU A 120 -20.23 -3.25 14.60
CA LEU A 120 -21.47 -2.57 14.23
C LEU A 120 -22.05 -3.10 12.93
N TRP A 121 -21.21 -3.35 11.93
CA TRP A 121 -21.65 -3.91 10.67
C TRP A 121 -22.23 -5.33 10.85
N ASP A 122 -21.66 -6.12 11.75
CA ASP A 122 -22.18 -7.44 12.09
C ASP A 122 -23.51 -7.39 12.84
N LEU A 123 -23.64 -6.46 13.78
CA LEU A 123 -24.88 -6.19 14.48
C LEU A 123 -25.98 -5.80 13.49
N VAL A 124 -25.73 -4.85 12.58
CA VAL A 124 -26.72 -4.42 11.57
C VAL A 124 -27.11 -5.59 10.67
N LYS A 125 -26.15 -6.38 10.20
CA LYS A 125 -26.45 -7.57 9.38
C LYS A 125 -27.36 -8.56 10.10
N SER A 126 -27.06 -8.87 11.37
CA SER A 126 -27.86 -9.81 12.15
C SER A 126 -29.29 -9.31 12.35
N GLN A 127 -29.46 -8.04 12.70
CA GLN A 127 -30.76 -7.42 12.94
C GLN A 127 -31.61 -7.32 11.67
N LEU A 128 -31.00 -6.97 10.54
CA LEU A 128 -31.68 -6.87 9.25
C LEU A 128 -31.75 -8.21 8.50
N CYS A 129 -31.15 -9.27 9.04
CA CYS A 129 -31.01 -10.59 8.40
C CYS A 129 -30.47 -10.49 6.96
N ILE A 130 -29.48 -9.62 6.74
CA ILE A 130 -28.83 -9.40 5.45
C ILE A 130 -27.49 -10.12 5.38
N ASP A 131 -27.12 -10.56 4.19
CA ASP A 131 -25.87 -11.26 3.92
C ASP A 131 -24.64 -10.33 3.90
N ARG A 132 -23.48 -10.87 3.53
CA ARG A 132 -22.22 -10.10 3.44
C ARG A 132 -22.23 -9.01 2.34
N ALA A 133 -23.13 -9.11 1.36
CA ALA A 133 -23.33 -8.09 0.34
C ALA A 133 -24.39 -7.04 0.76
N GLY A 134 -25.05 -7.25 1.90
CA GLY A 134 -26.14 -6.40 2.39
C GLY A 134 -27.50 -6.75 1.79
N CYS A 135 -27.66 -7.95 1.20
CA CYS A 135 -28.88 -8.42 0.58
C CYS A 135 -29.69 -9.29 1.53
N VAL A 136 -31.03 -9.20 1.48
CA VAL A 136 -31.91 -10.15 2.20
C VAL A 136 -31.91 -11.49 1.45
N PRO A 137 -31.67 -12.63 2.11
CA PRO A 137 -31.68 -13.95 1.48
C PRO A 137 -33.00 -14.27 0.74
N ASN A 138 -32.90 -14.75 -0.51
CA ASN A 138 -34.07 -15.03 -1.38
C ASN A 138 -35.06 -16.06 -0.79
N ASN A 139 -34.58 -17.00 0.02
CA ASN A 139 -35.41 -17.98 0.70
C ASN A 139 -36.44 -17.37 1.68
N ARG A 140 -36.30 -16.09 2.06
CA ARG A 140 -37.34 -15.35 2.80
C ARG A 140 -38.41 -14.72 1.92
N TRP A 141 -38.09 -14.35 0.68
CA TRP A 141 -39.05 -13.76 -0.25
C TRP A 141 -40.03 -14.81 -0.81
N GLU A 142 -39.61 -16.06 -0.95
CA GLU A 142 -40.45 -17.16 -1.44
C GLU A 142 -41.35 -17.81 -0.38
N ALA A 143 -41.25 -17.37 0.88
CA ALA A 143 -42.04 -17.90 2.01
C ALA A 143 -43.29 -17.06 2.35
N THR A 144 -43.64 -16.08 1.50
CA THR A 144 -44.85 -15.23 1.62
C THR A 144 -45.77 -15.49 0.43
#